data_AF-A0A168NNI0-F1
#
_entry.id   AF-A0A168NNI0-F1
#
_cell.length_a   1.000
_cell.length_b   1.000
_cell.length_c   1.000
_cell.angle_alpha   90.00
_cell.angle_beta   90.00
_cell.angle_gamma   90.00
#
_symmetry.space_group_name_H-M   'P 1'
#
loop_
_entity.id
_entity.type
_entity.pdbx_description
1 polymer ?
#
loop_
_entity_poly.entity_id
_entity_poly.type
_entity_poly.pdbx_seq_one_letter_code
_entity_poly.pdbx_strand_id
1 'polypeptide(L)' 'MSMYKTPYGTIELRIETNSLNINVDEQGGDIMINYKISTAGQALKNTKLKVNIKVNE' A
#
# COMPACT_ATOMS: atom_id res chain seq x y z
N MET A 1 2.51 -4.06 13.12
CA MET A 1 1.24 -4.72 12.79
C MET A 1 0.13 -3.68 12.95
N SER A 2 -0.87 -3.68 12.07
CA SER A 2 -1.95 -2.68 12.07
C SER A 2 -3.30 -3.38 12.16
N MET A 3 -4.25 -2.77 12.86
CA MET A 3 -5.63 -3.28 12.99
C MET A 3 -6.54 -2.56 12.00
N TYR A 4 -7.05 -3.27 11.01
CA TYR A 4 -8.01 -2.75 10.04
C TYR A 4 -9.43 -3.14 10.43
N LYS A 5 -10.29 -2.15 10.67
CA LYS A 5 -11.69 -2.37 11.05
C LYS A 5 -12.57 -2.48 9.81
N THR A 6 -13.31 -3.57 9.73
CA THR A 6 -14.39 -3.78 8.76
C THR A 6 -15.73 -3.77 9.49
N PRO A 7 -16.87 -3.60 8.78
CA PRO A 7 -18.19 -3.81 9.37
C PRO A 7 -18.39 -5.20 10.00
N TYR A 8 -17.58 -6.18 9.61
CA TYR A 8 -17.64 -7.57 10.07
C TYR A 8 -16.63 -7.90 11.18
N GLY A 9 -15.91 -6.90 11.70
CA GLY A 9 -14.91 -7.08 12.75
C GLY A 9 -13.52 -6.56 12.36
N THR A 10 -12.53 -6.88 13.19
CA THR A 10 -11.15 -6.38 13.04
C THR A 10 -10.25 -7.43 12.40
N ILE A 11 -9.50 -7.01 11.38
CA ILE A 11 -8.50 -7.82 10.70
C ILE A 11 -7.12 -7.30 11.10
N GLU A 12 -6.26 -8.20 11.57
CA GLU A 12 -4.85 -7.90 11.77
C GLU A 12 -4.12 -7.94 10.43
N LEU A 13 -3.49 -6.83 10.06
CA LEU A 13 -2.68 -6.69 8.86
C LEU A 13 -1.20 -6.59 9.21
N ARG A 14 -0.41 -7.41 8.50
CA ARG A 14 1.05 -7.28 8.47
C ARG A 14 1.46 -6.81 7.08
N ILE A 15 2.14 -5.67 7.02
CA ILE A 15 2.66 -5.07 5.79
C ILE A 15 4.17 -4.96 5.93
N GLU A 16 4.89 -5.44 4.93
CA GLU A 16 6.35 -5.34 4.84
C GLU A 16 6.71 -4.66 3.52
N THR A 17 7.12 -3.40 3.59
CA THR A 17 7.52 -2.65 2.40
C THR A 17 8.89 -3.13 1.91
N ASN A 18 8.95 -3.59 0.67
CA ASN A 18 10.18 -4.05 0.03
C ASN A 18 10.89 -2.92 -0.70
N SER A 19 10.16 -2.07 -1.41
CA SER A 19 10.70 -0.88 -2.05
C SER A 19 9.65 0.21 -2.20
N LEU A 20 10.13 1.45 -2.13
CA LEU A 20 9.35 2.67 -2.29
C LEU A 20 10.11 3.58 -3.24
N ASN A 21 9.48 3.94 -4.35
CA ASN A 21 9.97 4.93 -5.29
C ASN A 21 8.93 6.04 -5.39
N ILE A 22 9.34 7.27 -5.13
CA ILE A 22 8.49 8.46 -5.17
C ILE A 22 9.14 9.42 -6.15
N ASN A 23 8.42 9.74 -7.21
CA ASN A 23 8.77 10.81 -8.14
C ASN A 23 7.56 11.72 -8.30
N VAL A 24 7.47 12.74 -7.44
CA VAL A 24 6.34 13.66 -7.38
C VAL A 24 6.87 15.08 -7.27
N ASP A 25 6.32 15.97 -8.08
CA ASP A 25 6.61 17.40 -8.09
C ASP A 25 5.32 18.24 -8.21
N GLU A 26 5.46 19.53 -8.47
CA GLU A 26 4.35 20.49 -8.62
C GLU A 26 3.40 20.17 -9.79
N GLN A 27 3.80 19.30 -10.73
CA GLN A 27 3.00 18.90 -11.89
C GLN A 27 2.33 17.53 -11.70
N GLY A 28 2.52 16.90 -10.54
CA GLY A 28 2.02 15.56 -10.23
C GLY A 28 3.15 14.54 -10.20
N GLY A 29 2.90 13.30 -10.62
CA GLY A 29 3.92 12.27 -10.71
C GLY A 29 3.46 10.87 -10.34
N ASP A 30 4.41 10.00 -10.01
CA ASP A 30 4.17 8.58 -9.74
C ASP A 30 4.78 8.16 -8.40
N ILE A 31 4.03 7.33 -7.67
CA ILE A 31 4.52 6.59 -6.51
C ILE A 31 4.40 5.11 -6.82
N MET A 32 5.49 4.38 -6.64
CA MET A 32 5.54 2.94 -6.78
C MET A 32 5.94 2.30 -5.45
N ILE A 33 5.09 1.41 -4.95
CA ILE A 33 5.31 0.69 -3.70
C ILE A 33 5.24 -0.81 -3.99
N ASN A 34 6.34 -1.53 -3.71
CA ASN A 34 6.32 -2.98 -3.66
C ASN A 34 6.33 -3.40 -2.20
N TYR A 35 5.34 -4.16 -1.78
CA TYR A 35 5.21 -4.61 -0.40
C TYR A 35 4.61 -6.01 -0.34
N LYS A 36 4.85 -6.70 0.77
CA LYS A 36 4.13 -7.91 1.13
C LYS A 36 3.01 -7.57 2.10
N ILE A 37 1.85 -8.19 1.92
CA ILE A 37 0.73 -8.09 2.85
C ILE A 37 0.23 -9.47 3.25
N SER A 38 -0.09 -9.64 4.52
CA SER A 38 -0.84 -10.80 5.02
C SER A 38 -1.90 -10.39 6.03
N THR A 39 -2.91 -11.24 6.15
CA THR A 39 -3.89 -11.26 7.23
C THR A 39 -3.56 -12.39 8.19
N ALA A 40 -4.07 -12.33 9.42
CA ALA A 40 -3.86 -13.37 10.43
C ALA A 40 -4.12 -14.79 9.87
N GLY A 41 -3.07 -15.63 9.88
CA GLY A 41 -3.11 -17.02 9.41
C GLY A 41 -2.89 -17.24 7.91
N GLN A 42 -2.74 -16.19 7.10
CA GLN A 42 -2.48 -16.31 5.66
C GLN A 42 -1.03 -16.01 5.30
N ALA A 43 -0.55 -16.62 4.20
CA ALA A 43 0.78 -16.37 3.68
C ALA A 43 0.95 -14.92 3.18
N LEU A 44 2.17 -14.39 3.28
CA LEU A 44 2.55 -13.08 2.74
C LEU A 44 2.38 -13.07 1.22
N LYS A 45 1.58 -12.13 0.72
CA LYS A 45 1.37 -11.91 -0.72
C LYS A 45 2.13 -10.68 -1.20
N ASN A 46 2.95 -10.85 -2.24
CA ASN A 46 3.61 -9.74 -2.91
C ASN A 46 2.57 -8.88 -3.63
N THR A 47 2.61 -7.57 -3.39
CA THR A 47 1.71 -6.58 -3.97
C THR A 47 2.52 -5.42 -4.52
N LYS A 48 2.14 -4.93 -5.70
CA LYS A 48 2.69 -3.74 -6.33
C LYS A 48 1.58 -2.70 -6.44
N LEU A 49 1.73 -1.59 -5.74
CA LEU A 49 0.84 -0.44 -5.81
C LEU A 49 1.50 0.66 -6.63
N LYS A 50 0.87 1.04 -7.73
CA LYS A 50 1.22 2.22 -8.52
C LYS A 50 0.16 3.29 -8.27
N VAL A 51 0.59 4.44 -7.76
CA VAL A 51 -0.25 5.64 -7.66
C VAL A 51 0.24 6.63 -8.70
N ASN A 52 -0.66 7.12 -9.53
CA ASN A 52 -0.38 8.19 -10.48
C ASN A 52 -1.17 9.43 -10.00
N ILE A 53 -0.44 10.51 -9.74
CA ILE A 53 -0.98 11.78 -9.28
C ILE A 53 -0.98 12.73 -10.46
N LYS A 54 -2.14 13.31 -10.74
CA LYS A 54 -2.30 14.36 -11.75
C LYS A 54 -2.82 15.61 -11.06
N VAL A 55 -2.25 16.75 -11.40
CA VAL A 55 -2.78 18.05 -10.99
C VAL A 55 -3.98 18.35 -11.90
N ASN A 56 -5.11 18.64 -11.28
CA ASN A 56 -6.25 19.21 -11.98
C ASN A 56 -6.18 20.73 -11.80
N GLU A 57 -6.35 21.46 -12.90
CA GLU A 57 -6.50 22.93 -12.92
C GLU A 57 -7.82 23.37 -12.27
#